data_AF-A0A7G6E806-F1
#
_entry.id   AF-A0A7G6E806-F1
#
_cell.length_a   1.000
_cell.length_b   1.000
_cell.length_c   1.000
_cell.angle_alpha   90.00
_cell.angle_beta   90.00
_cell.angle_gamma   90.00
#
_symmetry.space_group_name_H-M   'P 1'
#
loop_
_entity.id
_entity.type
_entity.pdbx_description
1 polymer ?
#
loop_
_entity_poly.entity_id
_entity_poly.type
_entity_poly.pdbx_seq_one_letter_code
_entity_poly.pdbx_strand_id
1 'polypeptide(L)'
;MDKKKLTIKDLIAKKEAIKDQSKILQLYVKSLDGLITIQKPSRQLCLDAIEMGNAEGDAYLVYNSVVEPNLKDKELQDAFGCVSPLDIVEAIFEPGEIVSIAKECLVFAGYGDNVKLVDEIKN
;
A
#
# COMPACT_ATOMS: atom_id res chain seq x y z
N MET A 1 17.16 -2.47 -25.47
CA MET A 1 17.89 -2.13 -24.23
C MET A 1 18.29 -3.43 -23.57
N ASP A 2 19.56 -3.79 -23.61
CA ASP A 2 20.08 -5.00 -22.95
C ASP A 2 19.89 -4.90 -21.44
N LYS A 3 19.11 -5.83 -20.86
CA LYS A 3 18.93 -5.90 -19.41
C LYS A 3 20.14 -6.60 -18.80
N LYS A 4 20.87 -5.90 -17.91
CA LYS A 4 22.02 -6.47 -17.18
C LYS A 4 21.57 -7.61 -16.25
N LYS A 5 22.25 -8.75 -16.32
CA LYS A 5 22.08 -9.86 -15.35
C LYS A 5 22.53 -9.39 -13.95
N LEU A 6 21.68 -9.58 -12.94
CA LEU A 6 22.01 -9.26 -11.55
C LEU A 6 23.06 -10.23 -11.02
N THR A 7 24.11 -9.71 -10.37
CA THR A 7 25.14 -10.51 -9.71
C THR A 7 25.06 -10.40 -8.18
N ILE A 8 25.72 -11.32 -7.47
CA ILE A 8 25.85 -11.26 -6.00
C ILE A 8 26.45 -9.92 -5.55
N LYS A 9 27.48 -9.42 -6.26
CA LYS A 9 28.10 -8.12 -5.96
C LYS A 9 27.11 -6.96 -6.10
N ASP A 10 26.26 -6.99 -7.13
CA ASP A 10 25.22 -5.97 -7.34
C ASP A 10 24.18 -5.98 -6.21
N LEU A 11 23.79 -7.17 -5.72
CA LEU A 11 22.86 -7.30 -4.60
C LEU A 11 23.46 -6.80 -3.28
N ILE A 12 24.72 -7.15 -3.00
CA ILE A 12 25.43 -6.69 -1.81
C ILE A 12 25.59 -5.16 -1.82
N ALA A 13 25.94 -4.58 -2.97
CA ALA A 13 26.04 -3.13 -3.11
C ALA A 13 24.71 -2.40 -2.86
N LYS A 14 23.57 -3.07 -3.13
CA LYS A 14 22.22 -2.53 -2.94
C LYS A 14 21.60 -2.90 -1.58
N LYS A 15 22.34 -3.54 -0.67
CA LYS A 15 21.80 -4.08 0.60
C LYS A 15 20.98 -3.08 1.41
N GLU A 16 21.44 -1.83 1.51
CA GLU A 16 20.76 -0.80 2.31
C GLU A 16 19.46 -0.34 1.63
N ALA A 17 19.49 -0.11 0.32
CA ALA A 17 18.30 0.25 -0.46
C ALA A 17 17.25 -0.87 -0.52
N ILE A 18 17.68 -2.13 -0.41
CA ILE A 18 16.78 -3.30 -0.30
C ILE A 18 16.17 -3.40 1.10
N LYS A 19 16.91 -3.01 2.14
CA LYS A 19 16.44 -2.99 3.53
C LYS A 19 15.58 -1.78 3.87
N ASP A 20 15.73 -0.68 3.15
CA ASP A 20 14.95 0.52 3.36
C ASP A 20 13.49 0.32 2.93
N GLN A 21 12.66 0.00 3.92
CA GLN A 21 11.21 -0.15 3.80
C GLN A 21 10.45 1.13 4.18
N SER A 22 11.15 2.22 4.53
CA SER A 22 10.55 3.44 5.13
C SER A 22 9.93 4.40 4.11
N LYS A 23 9.75 3.96 2.87
CA LYS A 23 9.24 4.82 1.80
C LYS A 23 7.77 5.19 2.04
N ILE A 24 7.47 6.46 1.79
CA ILE A 24 6.12 7.02 1.75
C ILE A 24 5.79 7.46 0.31
N LEU A 25 4.52 7.45 -0.05
CA LEU A 25 4.00 7.92 -1.33
C LEU A 25 2.80 8.83 -1.10
N GLN A 26 2.54 9.74 -2.03
CA GLN A 26 1.33 10.57 -2.03
C GLN A 26 0.36 10.08 -3.11
N LEU A 27 -0.90 9.96 -2.74
CA LEU A 27 -2.00 9.65 -3.64
C LEU A 27 -2.96 10.84 -3.68
N TYR A 28 -3.47 11.16 -4.87
CA TYR A 28 -4.48 12.20 -5.05
C TYR A 28 -5.87 11.56 -5.12
N VAL A 29 -6.76 12.00 -4.22
CA VAL A 29 -8.14 11.54 -4.12
C VAL A 29 -9.04 12.62 -4.71
N LYS A 30 -9.67 12.29 -5.84
CA LYS A 30 -10.42 13.26 -6.66
C LYS A 30 -11.68 13.76 -5.96
N SER A 31 -12.39 12.90 -5.24
CA SER A 31 -13.63 13.26 -4.52
C SER A 31 -13.39 14.34 -3.46
N LEU A 32 -12.20 14.32 -2.85
CA LEU A 32 -11.78 15.23 -1.78
C LEU A 32 -10.96 16.43 -2.29
N ASP A 33 -10.62 16.46 -3.59
CA ASP A 33 -9.61 17.39 -4.16
C ASP A 33 -8.35 17.47 -3.28
N GLY A 34 -7.91 16.30 -2.79
CA GLY A 34 -7.00 16.19 -1.65
C GLY A 34 -5.88 15.18 -1.87
N LEU A 35 -4.75 15.41 -1.19
CA LEU A 35 -3.63 14.46 -1.15
C LEU A 35 -3.68 13.67 0.15
N ILE A 36 -3.45 12.36 0.04
CA ILE A 36 -3.19 11.49 1.19
C ILE A 36 -1.77 10.93 1.08
N THR A 37 -1.11 10.71 2.22
CA THR A 37 0.19 10.08 2.31
C THR A 37 0.01 8.65 2.80
N ILE A 38 0.55 7.68 2.05
CA ILE A 38 0.61 6.28 2.43
C ILE A 38 2.04 5.85 2.77
N GLN A 39 2.18 4.97 3.75
CA GLN A 39 3.42 4.25 4.03
C GLN A 39 3.37 2.86 3.40
N LYS A 40 4.53 2.36 2.96
CA LYS A 40 4.64 0.98 2.47
C LYS A 40 4.17 -0.01 3.52
N PRO A 41 3.12 -0.82 3.26
CA PRO A 41 2.67 -1.79 4.23
C PRO A 41 3.69 -2.92 4.39
N SER A 42 3.74 -3.50 5.59
CA SER A 42 4.57 -4.67 5.86
C SER A 42 4.01 -5.90 5.14
N ARG A 43 4.86 -6.92 4.92
CA ARG A 43 4.40 -8.22 4.39
C ARG A 43 3.26 -8.81 5.22
N GLN A 44 3.33 -8.70 6.55
CA GLN A 44 2.30 -9.26 7.42
C GLN A 44 0.97 -8.52 7.22
N LEU A 45 0.99 -7.19 7.19
CA LEU A 45 -0.20 -6.37 6.97
C LEU A 45 -0.87 -6.70 5.63
N CYS A 46 -0.09 -6.90 4.57
CA CYS A 46 -0.64 -7.33 3.27
C CYS A 46 -1.27 -8.73 3.33
N LEU A 47 -0.66 -9.68 4.04
CA LEU A 47 -1.20 -11.03 4.17
C LEU A 47 -2.50 -11.04 4.96
N ASP A 48 -2.54 -10.32 6.08
CA ASP A 48 -3.74 -10.20 6.92
C ASP A 48 -4.91 -9.63 6.11
N ALA A 49 -4.67 -8.56 5.34
CA ALA A 49 -5.67 -7.97 4.45
C ALA A 49 -6.17 -8.95 3.37
N ILE A 50 -5.27 -9.72 2.76
CA ILE A 50 -5.64 -10.73 1.75
C ILE A 50 -6.48 -11.85 2.38
N GLU A 51 -6.15 -12.28 3.59
CA GLU A 51 -6.88 -13.33 4.32
C GLU A 51 -8.28 -12.88 4.77
N MET A 52 -8.46 -11.62 5.13
CA MET A 52 -9.76 -11.01 5.46
C MET A 52 -10.73 -10.99 4.27
N GLY A 53 -10.21 -11.05 3.04
CA GLY A 53 -11.03 -10.96 1.82
C GLY A 53 -11.36 -9.52 1.44
N ASN A 54 -11.96 -9.34 0.26
CA ASN A 54 -11.95 -8.07 -0.48
C ASN A 54 -12.35 -6.83 0.35
N ALA A 55 -13.64 -6.65 0.67
CA ALA A 55 -14.12 -5.36 1.19
C ALA A 55 -13.52 -4.99 2.56
N GLU A 56 -13.51 -5.94 3.49
CA GLU A 56 -12.95 -5.71 4.84
C GLU A 56 -11.42 -5.62 4.82
N GLY A 57 -10.76 -6.44 4.01
CA GLY A 57 -9.31 -6.43 3.83
C GLY A 57 -8.80 -5.15 3.18
N ASP A 58 -9.51 -4.61 2.18
CA ASP A 58 -9.16 -3.34 1.55
C ASP A 58 -9.28 -2.19 2.57
N ALA A 59 -10.39 -2.12 3.32
CA ALA A 59 -10.57 -1.10 4.36
C ALA A 59 -9.49 -1.22 5.46
N TYR A 60 -9.19 -2.43 5.89
CA TYR A 60 -8.14 -2.72 6.87
C TYR A 60 -6.75 -2.29 6.39
N LEU A 61 -6.43 -2.56 5.13
CA LEU A 61 -5.16 -2.16 4.53
C LEU A 61 -5.04 -0.65 4.44
N VAL A 62 -6.10 0.04 4.00
CA VAL A 62 -6.14 1.52 3.92
C VAL A 62 -5.98 2.14 5.31
N TYR A 63 -6.76 1.69 6.30
CA TYR A 63 -6.71 2.20 7.68
C TYR A 63 -5.30 2.15 8.28
N ASN A 64 -4.53 1.12 7.94
CA ASN A 64 -3.18 0.93 8.48
C ASN A 64 -2.07 1.54 7.61
N SER A 65 -2.34 1.83 6.34
CA SER A 65 -1.31 2.32 5.40
C SER A 65 -1.37 3.83 5.20
N VAL A 66 -2.52 4.48 5.38
CA VAL A 66 -2.65 5.94 5.32
C VAL A 66 -2.09 6.54 6.60
N VAL A 67 -1.05 7.37 6.47
CA VAL A 67 -0.40 8.07 7.59
C VAL A 67 -0.81 9.54 7.68
N GLU A 68 -1.20 10.15 6.56
CA GLU A 68 -1.76 11.51 6.52
C GLU A 68 -2.95 11.54 5.54
N PRO A 69 -4.15 12.01 5.96
CA PRO A 69 -4.50 12.34 7.34
C PRO A 69 -4.42 11.12 8.27
N ASN A 70 -4.18 11.34 9.56
CA ASN A 70 -4.12 10.25 10.53
C ASN A 70 -5.53 9.70 10.80
N LEU A 71 -5.90 8.61 10.14
CA LEU A 71 -7.22 7.97 10.28
C LEU A 71 -7.48 7.39 11.68
N LYS A 72 -6.42 7.25 12.48
CA LYS A 72 -6.48 6.78 13.87
C LYS A 72 -6.66 7.94 14.86
N ASP A 73 -6.74 9.17 14.36
CA ASP A 73 -6.96 10.35 15.19
C ASP A 73 -8.34 10.31 15.84
N LYS A 74 -8.37 10.58 17.14
CA LYS A 74 -9.60 10.46 17.94
C LYS A 74 -10.58 11.59 17.64
N GLU A 75 -10.09 12.81 17.43
CA GLU A 75 -10.95 13.95 17.10
C GLU A 75 -11.62 13.71 15.74
N LEU A 76 -10.88 13.16 14.79
CA LEU A 76 -11.42 12.74 13.50
C LEU A 76 -12.50 11.65 13.67
N GLN A 77 -12.22 10.56 14.40
CA GLN A 77 -13.20 9.48 14.59
C GLN A 77 -14.46 9.94 15.33
N ASP A 78 -14.31 10.76 16.37
CA ASP A 78 -15.44 11.31 17.14
C ASP A 78 -16.28 12.25 16.26
N ALA A 79 -15.65 13.07 15.40
CA ALA A 79 -16.36 13.97 14.49
C ALA A 79 -17.18 13.23 13.42
N PHE A 80 -16.72 12.07 12.98
CA PHE A 80 -17.42 11.21 12.02
C PHE A 80 -18.37 10.20 12.69
N GLY A 81 -18.39 10.12 14.02
CA GLY A 81 -19.27 9.22 14.77
C GLY A 81 -18.95 7.74 14.60
N CYS A 82 -17.68 7.41 14.36
CA CYS A 82 -17.22 6.04 14.11
C CYS A 82 -17.38 5.16 15.37
N VAL A 83 -17.86 3.92 15.17
CA VAL A 83 -18.01 2.91 16.24
C VAL A 83 -16.89 1.88 16.15
N SER A 84 -16.46 1.56 14.93
CA SER A 84 -15.35 0.66 14.61
C SER A 84 -14.20 1.45 13.95
N PRO A 85 -12.94 1.01 14.13
CA PRO A 85 -11.79 1.60 13.46
C PRO A 85 -11.89 1.68 11.93
N LEU A 86 -12.62 0.77 11.29
CA LEU A 86 -12.77 0.77 9.82
C LEU A 86 -13.85 1.74 9.32
N ASP A 87 -14.78 2.15 10.19
CA ASP A 87 -15.88 3.05 9.81
C ASP A 87 -15.35 4.37 9.26
N ILE A 88 -14.20 4.85 9.77
CA ILE A 88 -13.60 6.09 9.30
C ILE A 88 -13.14 6.02 7.85
N VAL A 89 -12.71 4.83 7.41
CA VAL A 89 -12.29 4.61 6.02
C VAL A 89 -13.51 4.69 5.11
N GLU A 90 -14.59 4.01 5.48
CA GLU A 90 -15.86 3.99 4.74
C GLU A 90 -16.60 5.34 4.79
N ALA A 91 -16.36 6.15 5.83
CA ALA A 91 -16.96 7.47 5.97
C ALA A 91 -16.24 8.56 5.15
N ILE A 92 -14.93 8.41 4.92
CA ILE A 92 -14.11 9.40 4.18
C ILE A 92 -14.03 9.06 2.69
N PHE A 93 -13.88 7.78 2.34
CA PHE A 93 -13.60 7.34 0.98
C PHE A 93 -14.76 6.55 0.39
N GLU A 94 -15.01 6.75 -0.91
CA GLU A 94 -16.01 5.96 -1.62
C GLU A 94 -15.51 4.51 -1.83
N PRO A 95 -16.41 3.51 -1.96
CA PRO A 95 -16.01 2.10 -2.07
C PRO A 95 -14.97 1.82 -3.17
N GLY A 96 -15.09 2.48 -4.32
CA GLY A 96 -14.11 2.34 -5.41
C GLY A 96 -12.76 3.02 -5.13
N GLU A 97 -12.75 4.05 -4.29
CA GLU A 97 -11.53 4.73 -3.85
C GLU A 97 -10.78 3.87 -2.85
N ILE A 98 -11.49 3.22 -1.90
CA ILE A 98 -10.91 2.26 -0.95
C ILE A 98 -10.18 1.14 -1.70
N VAL A 99 -10.85 0.51 -2.67
CA VAL A 99 -10.25 -0.55 -3.52
C VAL A 99 -9.01 -0.02 -4.26
N SER A 100 -9.08 1.20 -4.78
CA SER A 100 -7.97 1.80 -5.54
C SER A 100 -6.76 2.10 -4.65
N ILE A 101 -6.98 2.66 -3.46
CA ILE A 101 -5.93 2.96 -2.48
C ILE A 101 -5.31 1.65 -1.97
N ALA A 102 -6.12 0.64 -1.63
CA ALA A 102 -5.66 -0.67 -1.20
C ALA A 102 -4.78 -1.33 -2.29
N LYS A 103 -5.20 -1.26 -3.56
CA LYS A 103 -4.41 -1.75 -4.69
C LYS A 103 -3.07 -1.03 -4.81
N GLU A 104 -3.03 0.29 -4.70
CA GLU A 104 -1.77 1.06 -4.71
C GLU A 104 -0.86 0.65 -3.54
N CYS A 105 -1.42 0.40 -2.36
CA CYS A 105 -0.68 -0.12 -1.20
C CYS A 105 -0.05 -1.50 -1.50
N LEU A 106 -0.79 -2.42 -2.11
CA LEU A 106 -0.29 -3.73 -2.53
C LEU A 106 0.81 -3.62 -3.60
N VAL A 107 0.61 -2.78 -4.62
CA VAL A 107 1.62 -2.50 -5.65
C VAL A 107 2.89 -1.97 -5.02
N PHE A 108 2.78 -1.02 -4.10
CA PHE A 108 3.91 -0.43 -3.38
C PHE A 108 4.65 -1.46 -2.51
N ALA A 109 3.92 -2.41 -1.92
CA ALA A 109 4.47 -3.55 -1.21
C ALA A 109 5.16 -4.59 -2.10
N GLY A 110 4.93 -4.56 -3.41
CA GLY A 110 5.55 -5.45 -4.38
C GLY A 110 4.61 -6.50 -4.97
N TYR A 111 3.32 -6.49 -4.62
CA TYR A 111 2.31 -7.45 -5.08
C TYR A 111 1.72 -7.11 -6.46
N GLY A 112 2.25 -6.09 -7.15
CA GLY A 112 1.92 -5.75 -8.54
C GLY A 112 2.85 -6.41 -9.56
N ASP A 113 2.79 -5.93 -10.81
CA ASP A 113 3.55 -6.43 -11.97
C ASP A 113 5.04 -6.01 -11.96
N ASN A 114 5.71 -6.24 -10.84
CA ASN A 114 7.10 -5.84 -10.59
C ASN A 114 8.13 -6.80 -11.19
N VAL A 115 7.70 -8.00 -11.62
CA VAL A 115 8.55 -9.03 -12.25
C VAL A 115 7.95 -9.39 -13.60
N LYS A 116 8.78 -9.41 -14.66
CA LYS A 116 8.37 -9.72 -16.03
C LYS A 116 9.30 -10.76 -16.63
N LEU A 117 8.73 -11.77 -17.29
CA LEU A 117 9.49 -12.68 -18.14
C LEU A 117 10.11 -11.87 -19.28
N VAL A 118 11.39 -12.11 -19.56
CA VAL A 118 12.12 -11.43 -20.65
C VAL A 118 12.38 -12.41 -21.78
N ASP A 119 12.97 -13.55 -21.45
CA ASP A 119 13.24 -14.64 -22.40
C ASP A 119 13.22 -15.99 -21.67
N GLU A 120 12.86 -17.06 -22.39
CA GLU A 120 13.10 -18.43 -21.95
C GLU A 120 14.54 -18.84 -22.32
N ILE A 121 15.40 -19.03 -21.32
CA ILE A 121 16.77 -19.48 -21.53
C ILE A 121 16.79 -21.01 -21.42
N LYS A 122 17.14 -21.71 -22.51
CA LYS A 122 17.47 -23.14 -22.47
C LYS A 122 18.90 -23.29 -21.95
N ASN A 123 19.07 -24.15 -20.94
CA ASN A 123 20.37 -24.45 -20.32
C ASN A 123 21.30 -25.21 -21.27
#